data_AF-A0A973DPH9-F1
#
_entry.id   AF-A0A973DPH9-F1
#
_cell.length_a   1.000
_cell.length_b   1.000
_cell.length_c   1.000
_cell.angle_alpha   90.00
_cell.angle_beta   90.00
_cell.angle_gamma   90.00
#
_symmetry.space_group_name_H-M   'P 1'
#
loop_
_entity.id
_entity.type
_entity.pdbx_description
1 polymer ?
#
loop_
_entity_poly.entity_id
_entity_poly.type
_entity_poly.pdbx_seq_one_letter_code
_entity_poly.pdbx_strand_id
1 'polypeptide(L)'
;MALLFTIVQVKFEYERELTKHQMYQQLISESLLGSLSKSIWTYDDAQIYLQLQGIVKIPTIEKVMLSLPDNVVFSVGKIQSKKTLIDEIDVVYSPARNKTRRLGLLTIHSGM
;
A
#
# COMPACT_ATOMS: atom_id res chain seq x y z
N MET A 1 0.19 -18.37 -37.14
CA MET A 1 0.52 -16.96 -36.84
C MET A 1 0.90 -16.88 -35.37
N ALA A 2 2.08 -16.36 -35.08
CA ALA A 2 2.78 -16.47 -33.82
C ALA A 2 2.01 -15.88 -32.61
N LEU A 3 2.16 -16.56 -31.47
CA LEU A 3 1.84 -16.14 -30.10
C LEU A 3 2.50 -14.80 -29.76
N LEU A 4 1.80 -13.92 -29.02
CA LEU A 4 2.44 -13.08 -28.01
C LEU A 4 1.55 -12.91 -26.77
N PHE A 5 2.03 -13.57 -25.72
CA PHE A 5 1.65 -13.48 -24.32
C PHE A 5 2.01 -12.09 -23.73
N THR A 6 1.22 -11.59 -22.80
CA THR A 6 1.76 -10.93 -21.61
C THR A 6 0.89 -11.30 -20.42
N ILE A 7 1.28 -12.39 -19.73
CA ILE A 7 0.81 -12.66 -18.37
C ILE A 7 1.26 -11.46 -17.53
N VAL A 8 0.32 -10.88 -16.79
CA VAL A 8 0.64 -9.93 -15.71
C VAL A 8 1.40 -10.72 -14.63
N GLN A 9 2.72 -10.77 -14.74
CA GLN A 9 3.57 -11.23 -13.65
C GLN A 9 3.91 -10.04 -12.77
N VAL A 10 3.09 -9.79 -11.75
CA VAL A 10 3.52 -9.03 -10.57
C VAL A 10 3.35 -9.91 -9.35
N LYS A 11 4.39 -10.74 -9.18
CA LYS A 11 5.04 -11.09 -7.92
C LYS A 11 4.17 -11.11 -6.66
N PHE A 12 3.42 -12.19 -6.53
CA PHE A 12 3.16 -12.88 -5.26
C PHE A 12 4.48 -13.38 -4.62
N GLU A 13 5.45 -12.51 -4.37
CA GLU A 13 6.64 -12.86 -3.58
C GLU A 13 6.40 -12.61 -2.08
N TYR A 14 5.21 -12.96 -1.60
CA TYR A 14 4.89 -13.04 -0.17
C TYR A 14 3.95 -14.23 0.14
N GLU A 15 4.11 -15.33 -0.61
CA GLU A 15 3.48 -16.65 -0.34
C GLU A 15 4.11 -17.38 0.87
N ARG A 16 4.71 -16.66 1.83
CA ARG A 16 5.27 -17.27 3.05
C ARG A 16 4.96 -16.44 4.29
N GLU A 17 3.68 -16.38 4.63
CA GLU A 17 3.15 -16.69 5.99
C GLU A 17 1.63 -16.43 6.01
N LEU A 18 0.90 -17.24 5.22
CA LEU A 18 -0.55 -17.37 5.25
C LEU A 18 -0.96 -17.80 6.67
N THR A 19 -1.89 -17.17 7.39
CA THR A 19 -3.34 -17.41 7.24
C THR A 19 -4.18 -16.35 7.99
N LYS A 20 -3.58 -15.35 8.65
CA LYS A 20 -4.31 -14.23 9.31
C LYS A 20 -4.23 -12.90 8.55
N HIS A 21 -3.37 -12.82 7.54
CA HIS A 21 -3.05 -11.60 6.77
C HIS A 21 -4.04 -11.27 5.65
N GLN A 22 -4.84 -12.23 5.18
CA GLN A 22 -5.62 -12.07 3.94
C GLN A 22 -6.80 -11.08 4.05
N MET A 23 -7.39 -10.92 5.24
CA MET A 23 -8.63 -10.14 5.38
C MET A 23 -8.39 -8.61 5.31
N TYR A 24 -7.27 -8.12 5.82
CA TYR A 24 -6.93 -6.69 5.73
C TYR A 24 -6.37 -6.32 4.35
N GLN A 25 -5.61 -7.24 3.74
CA GLN A 25 -5.01 -7.08 2.42
C GLN A 25 -6.08 -6.79 1.37
N GLN A 26 -7.23 -7.48 1.42
CA GLN A 26 -8.32 -7.25 0.48
C GLN A 26 -9.01 -5.88 0.69
N LEU A 27 -9.23 -5.48 1.94
CA LEU A 27 -9.79 -4.16 2.28
C LEU A 27 -8.86 -3.01 1.86
N ILE A 28 -7.56 -3.16 2.10
CA ILE A 28 -6.55 -2.19 1.69
C ILE A 28 -6.44 -2.14 0.17
N SER A 29 -6.38 -3.30 -0.48
CA SER A 29 -6.12 -3.38 -1.92
C SER A 29 -7.26 -2.85 -2.77
N GLU A 30 -8.51 -3.15 -2.44
CA GLU A 30 -9.65 -2.79 -3.30
C GLU A 30 -10.18 -1.37 -3.06
N SER A 31 -10.27 -0.91 -1.80
CA SER A 31 -10.93 0.36 -1.46
C SER A 31 -9.94 1.45 -1.05
N LEU A 32 -8.95 1.08 -0.24
CA LEU A 32 -8.05 2.05 0.34
C LEU A 32 -6.97 2.52 -0.64
N LEU A 33 -6.33 1.62 -1.40
CA LEU A 33 -5.34 2.01 -2.41
C LEU A 33 -5.97 2.86 -3.51
N GLY A 34 -7.22 2.60 -3.89
CA GLY A 34 -7.95 3.41 -4.87
C GLY A 34 -8.20 4.84 -4.38
N SER A 35 -8.61 5.01 -3.11
CA SER A 35 -8.81 6.34 -2.54
C SER A 35 -7.49 7.05 -2.20
N LEU A 36 -6.47 6.33 -1.75
CA LEU A 36 -5.13 6.84 -1.46
C LEU A 36 -4.39 7.31 -2.71
N SER A 37 -4.41 6.50 -3.77
CA SER A 37 -3.82 6.90 -5.05
C SER A 37 -4.47 8.17 -5.61
N LYS A 38 -5.79 8.33 -5.42
CA LYS A 38 -6.49 9.57 -5.79
C LYS A 38 -6.04 10.76 -4.95
N SER A 39 -5.96 10.63 -3.63
CA SER A 39 -5.51 11.71 -2.74
C SER A 39 -4.07 12.14 -3.02
N ILE A 40 -3.18 11.19 -3.32
CA ILE A 40 -1.81 11.49 -3.77
C ILE A 40 -1.84 12.24 -5.11
N TRP A 41 -2.64 11.79 -6.08
CA TRP A 41 -2.75 12.44 -7.38
C TRP A 41 -3.28 13.88 -7.28
N THR A 42 -4.18 14.15 -6.34
CA THR A 42 -4.74 15.49 -6.10
C THR A 42 -3.90 16.32 -5.12
N TYR A 43 -2.76 15.82 -4.64
CA TYR A 43 -1.91 16.47 -3.63
C TYR A 43 -2.69 16.89 -2.37
N ASP A 44 -3.61 16.04 -1.91
CA ASP A 44 -4.43 16.29 -0.72
C ASP A 44 -3.78 15.65 0.52
N ASP A 45 -2.79 16.33 1.08
CA ASP A 45 -2.00 15.86 2.23
C ASP A 45 -2.87 15.55 3.47
N ALA A 46 -3.94 16.34 3.69
CA ALA A 46 -4.85 16.13 4.81
C ALA A 46 -5.62 14.82 4.65
N GLN A 47 -6.11 14.55 3.43
CA GLN A 47 -6.80 13.30 3.14
C GLN A 47 -5.86 12.09 3.18
N ILE A 48 -4.63 12.22 2.68
CA ILE A 48 -3.59 11.19 2.80
C ILE A 48 -3.37 10.85 4.27
N TYR A 49 -3.17 11.86 5.13
CA TYR A 49 -2.91 11.64 6.55
C TYR A 49 -4.08 10.94 7.25
N LEU A 50 -5.32 11.34 6.97
CA LEU A 50 -6.53 10.70 7.51
C LEU A 50 -6.66 9.25 7.09
N GLN A 51 -6.35 8.93 5.83
CA GLN A 51 -6.38 7.56 5.32
C GLN A 51 -5.30 6.70 6.00
N LEU A 52 -4.06 7.21 6.12
CA LEU A 52 -2.98 6.51 6.83
C LEU A 52 -3.31 6.30 8.32
N GLN A 53 -3.94 7.28 8.98
CA GLN A 53 -4.47 7.11 10.34
C GLN A 53 -5.55 6.03 10.41
N GLY A 54 -6.39 5.91 9.38
CA GLY A 54 -7.36 4.81 9.27
C GLY A 54 -6.69 3.43 9.25
N ILE A 55 -5.55 3.30 8.56
CA ILE A 55 -4.78 2.04 8.51
C ILE A 55 -4.21 1.69 9.88
N VAL A 56 -3.59 2.64 10.58
CA VAL A 56 -2.98 2.41 11.90
C VAL A 56 -4.02 2.04 12.97
N LYS A 57 -5.31 2.33 12.75
CA LYS A 57 -6.39 1.87 13.64
C LYS A 57 -6.67 0.36 13.53
N ILE A 58 -6.11 -0.33 12.55
CA ILE A 58 -6.21 -1.79 12.44
C ILE A 58 -5.37 -2.40 13.59
N PRO A 59 -5.94 -3.27 14.45
CA PRO A 59 -5.28 -3.71 15.69
C PRO A 59 -3.89 -4.35 15.54
N THR A 60 -3.58 -4.91 14.37
CA THR A 60 -2.29 -5.53 14.08
C THR A 60 -1.24 -4.56 13.55
N ILE A 61 -1.65 -3.37 13.09
CA ILE A 61 -0.77 -2.40 12.44
C ILE A 61 -0.28 -1.38 13.47
N GLU A 62 1.04 -1.22 13.56
CA GLU A 62 1.67 -0.32 14.51
C GLU A 62 2.10 1.00 13.87
N LYS A 63 2.60 0.92 12.64
CA LYS A 63 3.12 2.06 11.90
C LYS A 63 2.86 1.90 10.41
N VAL A 64 2.56 3.01 9.76
CA VAL A 64 2.47 3.08 8.31
C VAL A 64 3.33 4.23 7.82
N MET A 65 3.99 4.01 6.68
CA MET A 65 4.79 4.99 5.98
C MET A 65 4.39 5.02 4.52
N LEU A 66 4.24 6.22 3.95
CA LEU A 66 4.04 6.43 2.53
C LEU A 66 5.21 7.26 2.02
N SER A 67 5.99 6.67 1.12
CA SER A 67 7.11 7.33 0.44
C SER A 67 6.68 7.69 -0.97
N LEU A 68 6.64 8.99 -1.25
CA LEU A 68 6.36 9.53 -2.58
C LEU A 68 7.68 9.97 -3.25
N PRO A 69 7.65 10.28 -4.57
CA PRO A 69 8.72 11.01 -5.24
C PRO A 69 9.09 12.31 -4.51
N ASP A 70 10.24 12.86 -4.87
CA ASP A 70 10.74 14.15 -4.34
C ASP A 70 11.00 14.16 -2.82
N ASN A 71 11.30 12.99 -2.25
CA ASN A 71 11.60 12.78 -0.83
C ASN A 71 10.44 13.15 0.12
N VAL A 72 9.20 13.18 -0.38
CA VAL A 72 8.02 13.39 0.46
C VAL A 72 7.67 12.09 1.17
N VAL A 73 7.69 12.11 2.49
CA VAL A 73 7.40 10.94 3.34
C VAL A 73 6.32 11.28 4.36
N PHE A 74 5.24 10.52 4.35
CA PHE A 74 4.23 10.55 5.40
C PHE A 74 4.47 9.37 6.34
N SER A 75 4.38 9.59 7.64
CA SER A 75 4.45 8.52 8.63
C SER A 75 3.42 8.70 9.72
N VAL A 76 2.70 7.63 10.03
CA VAL A 76 1.67 7.59 11.07
C VAL A 76 1.90 6.36 11.94
N GLY A 77 1.68 6.49 13.25
CA GLY A 77 1.90 5.42 14.23
C GLY A 77 3.35 5.33 14.69
N LYS A 78 3.64 4.31 15.50
CA LYS A 78 4.97 4.06 16.10
C LYS A 78 5.12 2.55 16.27
N ILE A 79 6.32 2.04 15.94
CA ILE A 79 6.66 0.64 16.20
C ILE A 79 6.78 0.46 17.72
N GLN A 80 6.03 -0.49 18.25
CA GLN A 80 5.99 -0.80 19.68
C GLN A 80 6.43 -2.25 19.95
N SER A 81 6.20 -3.16 19.00
CA SER A 81 6.63 -4.54 19.11
C SER A 81 8.12 -4.71 18.85
N LYS A 82 8.74 -5.66 19.57
CA LYS A 82 10.15 -6.04 19.35
C LYS A 82 10.36 -6.77 18.03
N LYS A 83 9.32 -7.43 17.53
CA LYS A 83 9.28 -8.04 16.20
C LYS A 83 8.11 -7.44 15.43
N THR A 84 8.40 -6.95 14.23
CA THR A 84 7.39 -6.43 13.32
C THR A 84 7.53 -7.10 11.96
N LEU A 85 6.40 -7.44 11.36
CA LEU A 85 6.32 -7.76 9.95
C LEU A 85 6.26 -6.47 9.14
N ILE A 86 6.98 -6.43 8.03
CA ILE A 86 7.02 -5.27 7.13
C ILE A 86 6.42 -5.70 5.80
N ASP A 87 5.31 -5.06 5.44
CA ASP A 87 4.64 -5.25 4.15
C ASP A 87 4.86 -4.00 3.28
N GLU A 88 5.31 -4.19 2.05
CA GLU A 88 5.55 -3.12 1.08
C GLU A 88 4.60 -3.23 -0.10
N ILE A 89 3.84 -2.16 -0.36
CA ILE A 89 2.78 -2.13 -1.37
C ILE A 89 3.01 -0.93 -2.29
N ASP A 90 3.11 -1.19 -3.59
CA ASP A 90 3.20 -0.13 -4.57
C ASP A 90 1.87 0.62 -4.71
N VAL A 91 1.92 1.94 -4.55
CA VAL A 91 0.75 2.79 -4.80
C VAL A 91 0.80 3.20 -6.27
N VAL A 92 -0.11 2.64 -7.05
CA VAL A 92 -0.24 2.90 -8.48
C VAL A 92 -1.55 3.61 -8.80
N TYR A 93 -1.52 4.50 -9.78
CA TYR A 93 -2.70 5.21 -10.25
C TYR A 93 -2.86 5.06 -11.76
N SER A 94 -4.08 4.78 -12.20
CA SER A 94 -4.44 4.60 -13.60
C SER A 94 -5.54 5.61 -13.98
N PRO A 95 -5.18 6.84 -14.40
CA PRO A 95 -6.17 7.87 -14.77
C PRO A 95 -6.96 7.54 -16.04
N ALA A 96 -6.49 6.60 -16.86
CA ALA A 96 -7.17 6.08 -18.04
C ALA A 96 -6.70 4.64 -18.31
N ARG A 97 -7.49 3.86 -19.07
CA ARG A 97 -7.34 2.40 -19.26
C ARG A 97 -5.95 1.88 -19.67
N ASN A 98 -5.00 2.71 -20.08
CA ASN A 98 -3.72 2.25 -20.66
C ASN A 98 -2.43 2.90 -20.13
N LYS A 99 -2.44 3.66 -19.02
CA LYS A 99 -1.20 4.15 -18.40
C LYS A 99 -1.27 4.07 -16.87
N THR A 100 -0.61 3.07 -16.31
CA THR A 100 -0.39 2.96 -14.86
C THR A 100 0.87 3.73 -14.48
N ARG A 101 0.73 4.67 -13.55
CA ARG A 101 1.86 5.42 -13.00
C ARG A 101 2.07 5.01 -11.55
N ARG A 102 3.30 4.62 -11.20
CA ARG A 102 3.70 4.46 -9.79
C ARG A 102 3.74 5.84 -9.15
N LEU A 103 2.95 6.01 -8.09
CA LEU A 103 2.87 7.23 -7.30
C LEU A 103 3.74 7.18 -6.05
N GLY A 104 4.04 5.99 -5.52
CA GLY A 104 4.86 5.83 -4.32
C GLY A 104 4.88 4.41 -3.79
N LEU A 105 5.44 4.25 -2.59
CA LEU A 105 5.54 3.01 -1.85
C LEU A 105 4.87 3.16 -0.48
N LEU A 106 3.93 2.29 -0.16
CA LEU A 106 3.30 2.19 1.14
C LEU A 106 3.97 1.05 1.93
N THR A 107 4.61 1.40 3.03
CA THR A 107 5.23 0.44 3.96
C THR A 107 4.40 0.33 5.22
N ILE A 108 3.98 -0.88 5.59
CA ILE A 108 3.15 -1.17 6.74
C ILE A 108 3.96 -2.03 7.72
N HIS A 109 4.05 -1.59 8.97
CA HIS A 109 4.65 -2.35 10.06
C HIS A 109 3.54 -2.92 10.94
N SER A 110 3.49 -4.24 11.04
CA SER A 110 2.54 -4.96 11.90
C SER A 110 3.25 -5.66 13.05
N GLY A 111 2.70 -5.58 14.26
CA GLY A 111 3.24 -6.26 15.45
C GLY A 111 2.94 -7.76 15.42
N MET A 112 3.92 -8.59 15.81
CA MET A 112 3.75 -10.04 16.03
C MET A 112 3.61 -10.39 17.50
#